data_AF-A0A3Y5UR57-F1
#
_entry.id   AF-A0A3Y5UR57-F1
#
_cell.length_a   1.000
_cell.length_b   1.000
_cell.length_c   1.000
_cell.angle_alpha   90.00
_cell.angle_beta   90.00
_cell.angle_gamma   90.00
#
_symmetry.space_group_name_H-M   'P 1'
#
loop_
_entity.id
_entity.type
_entity.pdbx_description
1 polymer ?
#
loop_
_entity_poly.entity_id
_entity_poly.type
_entity_poly.pdbx_seq_one_letter_code
_entity_poly.pdbx_strand_id
1 'polypeptide(L)'
;MNSADLSKILEEHKVWITSMRESGSRADLCGTNLRGADLRGADLRGADLRGADLRGADLCGADLRGADLRDADLPDLTFVILGEKYFISITNGEYVRAGCQNHTVEEWRKYSKQEIAEMDGRKALKFYPRLLDIIDFYIGKGERPDWLTSKEYADEVTG
;
A
#
# COMPACT_ATOMS: atom_id res chain seq x y z
N MET A 1 3.52 -10.77 -21.49
CA MET A 1 3.97 -9.85 -22.55
C MET A 1 5.48 -9.99 -22.70
N ASN A 2 6.09 -9.69 -23.86
CA ASN A 2 7.55 -9.71 -24.00
C ASN A 2 8.16 -8.35 -23.61
N SER A 3 9.48 -8.30 -23.41
CA SER A 3 10.16 -7.07 -22.94
C SER A 3 10.15 -5.93 -23.96
N ALA A 4 10.23 -6.24 -25.26
CA ALA A 4 10.24 -5.22 -26.31
C ALA A 4 8.90 -4.47 -26.40
N ASP A 5 7.80 -5.21 -26.31
CA ASP A 5 6.45 -4.64 -26.29
C ASP A 5 6.25 -3.76 -25.04
N LEU A 6 6.68 -4.25 -23.87
CA LEU A 6 6.63 -3.48 -22.62
C LEU A 6 7.43 -2.18 -22.73
N SER A 7 8.67 -2.23 -23.21
CA SER A 7 9.51 -1.03 -23.36
C SER A 7 8.89 -0.01 -24.31
N LYS A 8 8.27 -0.46 -25.40
CA LYS A 8 7.57 0.43 -26.33
C LYS A 8 6.40 1.14 -25.66
N ILE A 9 5.57 0.41 -24.91
CA ILE A 9 4.45 0.99 -24.16
C ILE A 9 4.95 2.03 -23.16
N LEU A 10 6.02 1.74 -22.43
CA LEU A 10 6.59 2.66 -21.45
C LEU A 10 7.15 3.94 -22.09
N GLU A 11 7.80 3.86 -23.25
CA GLU A 11 8.27 5.05 -23.96
C GLU A 11 7.13 5.89 -24.53
N GLU A 12 6.12 5.27 -25.12
CA GLU A 12 4.91 5.99 -25.56
C GLU A 12 4.21 6.68 -24.38
N HIS A 13 4.16 6.03 -23.23
CA HIS A 13 3.56 6.58 -22.01
C HIS A 13 4.36 7.73 -21.42
N LYS A 14 5.69 7.65 -21.45
CA LYS A 14 6.56 8.75 -21.06
C LYS A 14 6.37 9.98 -21.95
N VAL A 15 6.26 9.79 -23.27
CA VAL A 15 5.92 10.87 -24.21
C VAL A 15 4.54 11.45 -23.89
N TRP A 16 3.55 10.60 -23.59
CA TRP A 16 2.21 11.01 -23.16
C TRP A 16 2.21 11.90 -21.93
N ILE A 17 3.00 11.55 -20.92
CA ILE A 17 3.12 12.36 -19.70
C ILE A 17 3.85 13.67 -19.95
N THR A 18 5.00 13.62 -20.61
CA THR A 18 5.87 14.79 -20.82
C THR A 18 5.27 15.82 -21.78
N SER A 19 4.47 15.38 -22.74
CA SER A 19 3.73 16.24 -23.67
C SER A 19 2.41 16.78 -23.11
N MET A 20 2.15 16.64 -21.81
CA MET A 20 0.88 17.04 -21.19
C MET A 20 -0.34 16.42 -21.88
N ARG A 21 -0.22 15.16 -22.33
CA ARG A 21 -1.24 14.36 -23.01
C ARG A 21 -1.54 14.77 -24.46
N GLU A 22 -0.65 15.54 -25.09
CA GLU A 22 -0.80 15.96 -26.49
C GLU A 22 -0.26 14.93 -27.50
N SER A 23 0.69 14.08 -27.11
CA SER A 23 1.33 13.09 -28.00
C SER A 23 1.77 11.83 -27.25
N GLY A 24 1.83 10.68 -27.90
CA GLY A 24 2.07 9.37 -27.25
C GLY A 24 0.79 8.72 -26.71
N SER A 25 0.95 7.60 -26.02
CA SER A 25 -0.17 6.75 -25.58
C SER A 25 -0.14 6.54 -24.08
N ARG A 26 -1.27 6.70 -23.39
CA ARG A 26 -1.41 6.24 -22.00
C ARG A 26 -1.10 4.73 -21.94
N ALA A 27 -0.30 4.29 -20.98
CA ALA A 27 -0.01 2.87 -20.80
C ALA A 27 -1.30 2.10 -20.45
N ASP A 28 -1.73 1.22 -21.36
CA ASP A 28 -2.76 0.22 -21.11
C ASP A 28 -2.08 -1.14 -20.91
N LEU A 29 -2.06 -1.55 -19.65
CA LEU A 29 -1.46 -2.78 -19.15
C LEU A 29 -2.53 -3.65 -18.45
N CYS A 30 -3.82 -3.40 -18.73
CA CYS A 30 -4.93 -4.14 -18.14
C CYS A 30 -4.83 -5.63 -18.46
N GLY A 31 -4.90 -6.49 -17.44
CA GLY A 31 -4.85 -7.95 -17.57
C GLY A 31 -3.50 -8.51 -18.01
N THR A 32 -2.46 -7.68 -18.10
CA THR A 32 -1.17 -8.12 -18.64
C THR A 32 -0.36 -8.91 -17.62
N ASN A 33 0.34 -9.95 -18.08
CA ASN A 33 1.34 -10.64 -17.25
C ASN A 33 2.68 -9.89 -17.34
N LEU A 34 3.02 -9.23 -16.23
CA LEU A 34 4.22 -8.46 -15.92
C LEU A 34 5.03 -9.12 -14.79
N ARG A 35 4.81 -10.41 -14.52
CA ARG A 35 5.48 -11.13 -13.44
C ARG A 35 6.99 -11.10 -13.65
N GLY A 36 7.74 -10.63 -12.65
CA GLY A 36 9.19 -10.51 -12.74
C GLY A 36 9.72 -9.37 -13.63
N ALA A 37 8.85 -8.47 -14.11
CA ALA A 37 9.27 -7.37 -14.98
C ALA A 37 10.16 -6.35 -14.23
N ASP A 38 11.18 -5.83 -14.90
CA ASP A 38 11.96 -4.68 -14.41
C ASP A 38 11.22 -3.39 -14.78
N LEU A 39 10.61 -2.75 -13.78
CA LEU A 39 9.88 -1.49 -13.90
C LEU A 39 10.51 -0.40 -13.03
N ARG A 40 11.80 -0.53 -12.70
CA ARG A 40 12.51 0.43 -11.84
C ARG A 40 12.50 1.82 -12.44
N GLY A 41 12.11 2.81 -11.66
CA GLY A 41 12.04 4.21 -12.09
C GLY A 41 11.02 4.49 -13.18
N ALA A 42 10.13 3.55 -13.53
CA ALA A 42 9.14 3.74 -14.58
C ALA A 42 8.14 4.83 -14.20
N ASP A 43 7.83 5.74 -15.13
CA ASP A 43 6.74 6.70 -14.99
C ASP A 43 5.45 6.04 -15.48
N LEU A 44 4.63 5.57 -14.54
CA LEU A 44 3.36 4.87 -14.77
C LEU A 44 2.17 5.73 -14.31
N ARG A 45 2.35 7.05 -14.26
CA ARG A 45 1.33 7.97 -13.77
C ARG A 45 0.07 7.88 -14.60
N GLY A 46 -1.04 7.59 -13.94
CA GLY A 46 -2.29 7.42 -14.63
C GLY A 46 -2.34 6.17 -15.51
N ALA A 47 -1.41 5.21 -15.48
CA ALA A 47 -1.53 4.00 -16.29
C ALA A 47 -2.79 3.18 -15.93
N ASP A 48 -3.27 2.35 -16.85
CA ASP A 48 -4.29 1.32 -16.55
C ASP A 48 -3.58 -0.01 -16.32
N LEU A 49 -3.58 -0.49 -15.08
CA LEU A 49 -2.93 -1.74 -14.65
C LEU A 49 -3.97 -2.72 -14.08
N ARG A 50 -5.26 -2.54 -14.37
CA ARG A 50 -6.31 -3.36 -13.78
C ARG A 50 -6.13 -4.82 -14.13
N GLY A 51 -6.23 -5.74 -13.17
CA GLY A 51 -6.06 -7.18 -13.45
C GLY A 51 -4.65 -7.60 -13.88
N ALA A 52 -3.64 -6.70 -13.86
CA ALA A 52 -2.29 -7.05 -14.28
C ALA A 52 -1.60 -7.95 -13.26
N ASP A 53 -0.86 -8.97 -13.70
CA ASP A 53 0.00 -9.79 -12.83
C ASP A 53 1.39 -9.16 -12.73
N LEU A 54 1.65 -8.44 -11.65
CA LEU A 54 2.93 -7.78 -11.34
C LEU A 54 3.75 -8.57 -10.31
N ARG A 55 3.42 -9.83 -9.99
CA ARG A 55 4.14 -10.58 -8.94
C ARG A 55 5.65 -10.65 -9.23
N GLY A 56 6.47 -10.32 -8.25
CA GLY A 56 7.93 -10.28 -8.40
C GLY A 56 8.46 -9.24 -9.40
N ALA A 57 7.63 -8.35 -9.95
CA ALA A 57 8.12 -7.19 -10.71
C ALA A 57 8.88 -6.23 -9.79
N ASP A 58 9.98 -5.66 -10.28
CA ASP A 58 10.76 -4.65 -9.56
C ASP A 58 10.21 -3.26 -9.87
N LEU A 59 9.47 -2.69 -8.91
CA LEU A 59 8.88 -1.35 -9.00
C LEU A 59 9.70 -0.28 -8.25
N CYS A 60 10.98 -0.55 -7.92
CA CYS A 60 11.79 0.38 -7.15
C CYS A 60 11.86 1.76 -7.84
N GLY A 61 11.34 2.79 -7.18
CA GLY A 61 11.32 4.17 -7.70
C GLY A 61 10.32 4.44 -8.83
N ALA A 62 9.42 3.49 -9.16
CA ALA A 62 8.36 3.73 -10.13
C ALA A 62 7.33 4.73 -9.60
N ASP A 63 6.81 5.59 -10.46
CA ASP A 63 5.76 6.57 -10.13
C ASP A 63 4.39 6.08 -10.61
N LEU A 64 3.56 5.62 -9.67
CA LEU A 64 2.23 5.05 -9.93
C LEU A 64 1.09 6.05 -9.63
N ARG A 65 1.37 7.36 -9.47
CA ARG A 65 0.32 8.32 -9.09
C ARG A 65 -0.83 8.34 -10.09
N GLY A 66 -2.04 8.06 -9.60
CA GLY A 66 -3.25 8.04 -10.42
C GLY A 66 -3.40 6.80 -11.31
N ALA A 67 -2.49 5.82 -11.25
CA ALA A 67 -2.64 4.56 -11.95
C ALA A 67 -3.84 3.75 -11.39
N ASP A 68 -4.53 3.02 -12.25
CA ASP A 68 -5.64 2.16 -11.86
C ASP A 68 -5.15 0.73 -11.65
N LEU A 69 -5.08 0.29 -10.39
CA LEU A 69 -4.52 -0.99 -9.96
C LEU A 69 -5.60 -2.00 -9.50
N ARG A 70 -6.89 -1.73 -9.77
CA ARG A 70 -7.97 -2.63 -9.32
C ARG A 70 -7.76 -4.03 -9.88
N ASP A 71 -7.90 -5.05 -9.04
CA ASP A 71 -7.74 -6.47 -9.38
C ASP A 71 -6.32 -6.88 -9.85
N ALA A 72 -5.30 -6.03 -9.73
CA ALA A 72 -3.92 -6.39 -10.08
C ALA A 72 -3.24 -7.28 -9.03
N ASP A 73 -2.51 -8.32 -9.47
CA ASP A 73 -1.66 -9.14 -8.59
C ASP A 73 -0.30 -8.43 -8.39
N LEU A 74 -0.21 -7.55 -7.39
CA LEU A 74 1.00 -6.77 -7.11
C LEU A 74 2.20 -7.63 -6.65
N PRO A 75 3.45 -7.18 -6.88
CA PRO A 75 4.62 -7.78 -6.25
C PRO A 75 4.53 -7.44 -4.76
N ASP A 76 4.27 -8.43 -3.91
CA ASP A 76 4.54 -8.35 -2.48
C ASP A 76 4.21 -6.96 -1.87
N LEU A 77 2.92 -6.58 -1.92
CA LEU A 77 2.37 -5.22 -1.74
C LEU A 77 3.12 -4.37 -0.70
N THR A 78 4.07 -3.53 -1.14
CA THR A 78 4.79 -2.60 -0.25
C THR A 78 4.21 -1.19 -0.32
N PHE A 79 3.36 -0.80 0.63
CA PHE A 79 2.93 0.58 0.84
C PHE A 79 3.82 1.25 1.87
N VAL A 80 4.36 2.44 1.58
CA VAL A 80 5.08 3.26 2.56
C VAL A 80 4.25 4.51 2.86
N ILE A 81 3.86 4.66 4.12
CA ILE A 81 2.97 5.75 4.57
C ILE A 81 3.78 6.68 5.47
N LEU A 82 3.90 7.92 5.01
CA LEU A 82 4.66 8.98 5.67
C LEU A 82 3.70 10.04 6.25
N GLY A 83 4.16 10.77 7.27
CA GLY A 83 3.37 11.83 7.91
C GLY A 83 2.45 11.36 9.03
N GLU A 84 2.41 10.05 9.30
CA GLU A 84 1.77 9.48 10.49
C GLU A 84 2.71 9.51 11.69
N LYS A 85 2.16 9.25 12.89
CA LYS A 85 2.94 9.24 14.14
C LYS A 85 4.13 8.28 14.10
N TYR A 86 3.95 7.14 13.43
CA TYR A 86 5.01 6.17 13.20
C TYR A 86 5.24 6.02 11.70
N PHE A 87 6.47 5.67 11.33
CA PHE A 87 6.72 5.13 10.00
C PHE A 87 5.89 3.87 9.82
N ILE A 88 5.11 3.81 8.73
CA ILE A 88 4.29 2.65 8.45
C ILE A 88 4.67 2.08 7.10
N SER A 89 4.90 0.76 7.07
CA SER A 89 4.98 0.03 5.80
C SER A 89 4.07 -1.19 5.85
N ILE A 90 3.25 -1.36 4.83
CA ILE A 90 2.48 -2.60 4.65
C ILE A 90 3.21 -3.39 3.59
N THR A 91 3.50 -4.67 3.80
CA THR A 91 4.21 -5.56 2.87
C THR A 91 3.38 -6.81 2.61
N ASN A 92 3.36 -7.28 1.36
CA ASN A 92 2.70 -8.53 0.94
C ASN A 92 1.18 -8.57 1.17
N GLY A 93 0.56 -7.45 1.52
CA GLY A 93 -0.84 -7.37 1.90
C GLY A 93 -1.17 -8.07 3.22
N GLU A 94 -0.16 -8.56 3.91
CA GLU A 94 -0.27 -9.42 5.09
C GLU A 94 0.44 -8.80 6.29
N TYR A 95 1.60 -8.17 6.11
CA TYR A 95 2.40 -7.62 7.19
C TYR A 95 2.31 -6.11 7.24
N VAL A 96 2.24 -5.56 8.45
CA VAL A 96 2.22 -4.12 8.71
C VAL A 96 3.29 -3.80 9.74
N ARG A 97 4.20 -2.92 9.34
CA ARG A 97 5.16 -2.27 10.22
C ARG A 97 4.57 -0.97 10.73
N ALA A 98 4.64 -0.72 12.03
CA ALA A 98 4.40 0.57 12.65
C ALA A 98 5.56 0.87 13.61
N GLY A 99 6.46 1.76 13.20
CA GLY A 99 7.71 2.03 13.92
C GLY A 99 8.61 0.78 13.99
N CYS A 100 8.92 0.33 15.20
CA CYS A 100 9.73 -0.87 15.43
C CYS A 100 8.93 -2.18 15.41
N GLN A 101 7.60 -2.10 15.40
CA GLN A 101 6.71 -3.26 15.44
C GLN A 101 6.39 -3.72 14.01
N ASN A 102 6.52 -5.00 13.72
CA ASN A 102 6.19 -5.58 12.41
C ASN A 102 5.44 -6.90 12.62
N HIS A 103 4.14 -6.89 12.31
CA HIS A 103 3.22 -7.98 12.61
C HIS A 103 2.21 -8.14 11.47
N THR A 104 1.55 -9.28 11.40
CA THR A 104 0.50 -9.51 10.42
C THR A 104 -0.72 -8.63 10.68
N VAL A 105 -1.52 -8.38 9.64
CA VAL A 105 -2.80 -7.66 9.72
C VAL A 105 -3.74 -8.35 10.71
N GLU A 106 -3.73 -9.68 10.74
CA GLU A 106 -4.54 -10.45 11.70
C GLU A 106 -4.11 -10.23 13.15
N GLU A 107 -2.81 -10.27 13.43
CA GLU A 107 -2.27 -9.99 14.76
C GLU A 107 -2.62 -8.56 15.17
N TRP A 108 -2.41 -7.60 14.27
CA TRP A 108 -2.78 -6.21 14.51
C TRP A 108 -4.26 -6.03 14.86
N ARG A 109 -5.17 -6.88 14.36
CA ARG A 109 -6.60 -6.82 14.67
C ARG A 109 -7.00 -7.55 15.95
N LYS A 110 -6.11 -8.37 16.51
CA LYS A 110 -6.38 -9.23 17.68
C LYS A 110 -5.66 -8.79 18.94
N TYR A 111 -4.73 -7.83 18.86
CA TYR A 111 -4.01 -7.35 20.03
C TYR A 111 -4.93 -6.84 21.15
N SER A 112 -4.59 -7.25 22.37
CA SER A 112 -5.17 -6.74 23.59
C SER A 112 -4.68 -5.31 23.88
N LYS A 113 -5.45 -4.59 24.70
CA LYS A 113 -5.08 -3.26 25.19
C LYS A 113 -3.69 -3.24 25.85
N GLN A 114 -3.36 -4.29 26.61
CA GLN A 114 -2.07 -4.39 27.31
C GLN A 114 -0.92 -4.54 26.32
N GLU A 115 -1.02 -5.42 25.33
CA GLU A 115 0.04 -5.62 24.33
C GLU A 115 0.33 -4.34 23.54
N ILE A 116 -0.71 -3.58 23.16
CA ILE A 116 -0.52 -2.27 22.52
C ILE A 116 0.15 -1.27 23.46
N ALA A 117 -0.24 -1.25 24.75
CA ALA A 117 0.39 -0.39 25.74
C ALA A 117 1.86 -0.75 26.00
N GLU A 118 2.25 -2.01 25.88
CA GLU A 118 3.64 -2.44 26.04
C GLU A 118 4.55 -1.96 24.88
N MET A 119 3.99 -1.65 23.70
CA MET A 119 4.76 -1.19 22.54
C MET A 119 5.33 0.24 22.70
N ASP A 120 4.50 1.19 23.14
CA ASP A 120 4.89 2.61 23.35
C ASP A 120 3.90 3.32 24.32
N GLY A 121 3.35 2.60 25.29
CA GLY A 121 2.45 3.13 26.31
C GLY A 121 1.21 3.82 25.74
N ARG A 122 0.86 4.94 26.37
CA ARG A 122 -0.29 5.78 25.99
C ARG A 122 -0.18 6.31 24.55
N LYS A 123 1.04 6.42 24.01
CA LYS A 123 1.25 6.89 22.63
C LYS A 123 0.77 5.87 21.62
N ALA A 124 1.08 4.58 21.82
CA ALA A 124 0.59 3.50 20.98
C ALA A 124 -0.94 3.39 21.09
N LEU A 125 -1.49 3.41 22.32
CA LEU A 125 -2.93 3.36 22.55
C LEU A 125 -3.70 4.46 21.79
N LYS A 126 -3.24 5.72 21.83
CA LYS A 126 -3.88 6.83 21.09
C LYS A 126 -3.81 6.66 19.58
N PHE A 127 -2.77 6.01 19.06
CA PHE A 127 -2.54 5.86 17.62
C PHE A 127 -3.19 4.61 17.03
N TYR A 128 -3.38 3.57 17.84
CA TYR A 128 -3.82 2.26 17.37
C TYR A 128 -5.15 2.26 16.59
N PRO A 129 -6.20 3.03 16.95
CA PRO A 129 -7.39 3.13 16.11
C PRO A 129 -7.09 3.67 14.69
N ARG A 130 -6.20 4.66 14.60
CA ARG A 130 -5.75 5.23 13.32
C ARG A 130 -4.96 4.21 12.51
N LEU A 131 -4.13 3.39 13.16
CA LEU A 131 -3.46 2.27 12.50
C LEU A 131 -4.46 1.29 11.89
N LEU A 132 -5.51 0.93 12.62
CA LEU A 132 -6.57 0.05 12.10
C LEU A 132 -7.37 0.70 10.96
N ASP A 133 -7.60 2.01 11.00
CA ASP A 133 -8.22 2.75 9.88
C ASP A 133 -7.34 2.71 8.62
N ILE A 134 -6.02 2.85 8.79
CA ILE A 134 -5.05 2.73 7.69
C ILE A 134 -5.09 1.31 7.10
N ILE A 135 -5.06 0.29 7.96
CA ILE A 135 -5.16 -1.11 7.54
C ILE A 135 -6.47 -1.36 6.79
N ASP A 136 -7.60 -0.89 7.32
CA ASP A 136 -8.92 -1.03 6.67
C ASP A 136 -8.97 -0.35 5.30
N PHE A 137 -8.27 0.79 5.14
CA PHE A 137 -8.21 1.52 3.87
C PHE A 137 -7.41 0.77 2.80
N TYR A 138 -6.22 0.24 3.16
CA TYR A 138 -5.32 -0.38 2.19
C TYR A 138 -5.57 -1.87 1.97
N ILE A 139 -5.98 -2.60 3.02
CA ILE A 139 -6.11 -4.07 3.03
C ILE A 139 -7.57 -4.52 3.16
N GLY A 140 -8.50 -3.58 3.34
CA GLY A 140 -9.93 -3.86 3.47
C GLY A 140 -10.38 -4.02 4.91
N LYS A 141 -11.68 -3.82 5.13
CA LYS A 141 -12.29 -3.89 6.47
C LYS A 141 -12.21 -5.29 7.05
N GLY A 142 -11.98 -5.36 8.36
CA GLY A 142 -12.01 -6.61 9.12
C GLY A 142 -12.42 -6.37 10.57
N GLU A 143 -12.37 -7.44 11.36
CA GLU A 143 -12.65 -7.38 12.80
C GLU A 143 -11.69 -6.42 13.50
N ARG A 144 -12.17 -5.80 14.59
CA ARG A 144 -11.40 -4.90 15.44
C ARG A 144 -11.59 -5.34 16.90
N PRO A 145 -10.62 -5.10 17.79
CA PRO A 145 -10.76 -5.48 19.18
C PRO A 145 -11.92 -4.74 19.89
N ASP A 146 -12.77 -5.49 20.59
CA ASP A 146 -13.95 -4.94 21.27
C ASP A 146 -13.60 -3.90 22.34
N TRP A 147 -12.42 -4.03 22.95
CA TRP A 147 -11.95 -3.10 23.99
C TRP A 147 -11.81 -1.66 23.51
N LEU A 148 -11.72 -1.41 22.19
CA LEU A 148 -11.72 -0.07 21.60
C LEU A 148 -13.04 0.68 21.81
N THR A 149 -14.13 -0.05 22.07
CA THR A 149 -15.45 0.54 22.36
C THR A 149 -15.72 0.68 23.85
N SER A 150 -14.79 0.21 24.70
CA SER A 150 -14.95 0.26 26.16
C SER A 150 -14.80 1.68 26.70
N LYS A 151 -15.59 1.99 27.74
CA LYS A 151 -15.52 3.28 28.44
C LYS A 151 -14.14 3.51 29.09
N GLU A 152 -13.54 2.46 29.65
CA GLU A 152 -12.21 2.52 30.27
C GLU A 152 -11.12 2.94 29.29
N TYR A 153 -11.19 2.46 28.04
CA TYR A 153 -10.30 2.93 26.99
C TYR A 153 -10.54 4.41 26.68
N ALA A 154 -11.80 4.82 26.48
CA ALA A 154 -12.16 6.20 26.15
C ALA A 154 -11.64 7.20 27.19
N ASP A 155 -11.79 6.91 28.48
CA ASP A 155 -11.32 7.75 29.58
C ASP A 155 -9.77 7.85 29.60
N GLU A 156 -9.07 6.76 29.26
CA GLU A 156 -7.61 6.72 29.25
C GLU A 156 -6.97 7.44 28.05
N VAL A 157 -7.61 7.47 26.89
CA VAL A 157 -7.09 8.24 25.75
C VAL A 157 -7.51 9.72 25.73
N THR A 158 -8.58 10.09 26.44
CA THR A 158 -9.06 11.49 26.53
C THR A 158 -8.42 12.30 27.65
N GLY A 159 -7.94 11.67 28.72
CA GLY A 159 -7.05 12.31 29.71
C GLY A 159 -5.60 12.47 29.23
#